data_AF-A0A8B7P3R1-F1
#
_entry.id   AF-A0A8B7P3R1-F1
#
_cell.length_a   1.000
_cell.length_b   1.000
_cell.length_c   1.000
_cell.angle_alpha   90.00
_cell.angle_beta   90.00
_cell.angle_gamma   90.00
#
_symmetry.space_group_name_H-M   'P 1'
#
loop_
_entity.id
_entity.type
_entity.pdbx_description
1 polymer ?
#
loop_
_entity_poly.entity_id
_entity_poly.type
_entity_poly.pdbx_seq_one_letter_code
_entity_poly.pdbx_strand_id
1 'polypeptide(L)'
;MARALVLLLIVVATAASAQAGAACYDAIALASKSMNRSNCYTTNTADLRKHATYPQCKGITLYGGSYDVAFCAPIMKNYFKCIMQASGLLKADGTFDGNVYKVKYLKNQCDADTQFQNAYAQCEAATMTYLNFTQLESCLLKATRPK
;
A
#
# COMPACT_ATOMS: atom_id res chain seq x y z
N MET A 1 32.26 43.57 -6.43
CA MET A 1 31.98 42.55 -5.39
C MET A 1 30.79 41.72 -5.84
N ALA A 2 31.03 40.53 -6.41
CA ALA A 2 29.96 39.68 -6.96
C ALA A 2 30.39 38.21 -6.97
N ARG A 3 30.93 37.72 -5.85
CA ARG A 3 31.38 36.33 -5.70
C ARG A 3 31.04 35.82 -4.30
N ALA A 4 29.75 35.64 -4.01
CA ALA A 4 29.32 34.98 -2.77
C ALA A 4 27.92 34.34 -2.81
N LEU A 5 27.20 34.35 -3.95
CA LEU A 5 25.78 33.97 -4.00
C LEU A 5 25.48 32.62 -4.68
N VAL A 6 26.49 31.77 -4.93
CA VAL A 6 26.29 30.48 -5.63
C VAL A 6 26.28 29.27 -4.69
N LEU A 7 26.57 29.45 -3.39
CA LEU A 7 26.71 28.32 -2.44
C LEU A 7 25.42 27.97 -1.66
N LEU A 8 24.31 28.69 -1.83
CA LEU A 8 23.08 28.48 -1.04
C LEU A 8 22.00 27.61 -1.70
N LEU A 9 22.19 27.15 -2.94
CA LEU A 9 21.16 26.44 -3.70
C LEU A 9 21.19 24.91 -3.60
N ILE A 10 22.17 24.31 -2.92
CA ILE A 10 22.38 22.85 -2.93
C ILE A 10 21.68 22.13 -1.75
N VAL A 11 21.17 22.86 -0.75
CA VAL A 11 20.63 22.23 0.49
C VAL A 11 19.11 22.00 0.47
N VAL A 12 18.38 22.48 -0.54
CA VAL A 12 16.90 22.41 -0.54
C VAL A 12 16.37 21.06 -1.05
N ALA A 13 17.11 20.36 -1.91
CA ALA A 13 16.63 19.13 -2.54
C ALA A 13 16.51 17.95 -1.56
N THR A 14 17.42 17.85 -0.59
CA THR A 14 17.42 16.74 0.38
C THR A 14 16.31 16.89 1.42
N ALA A 15 16.05 18.10 1.92
CA ALA A 15 14.96 18.36 2.85
C ALA A 15 13.58 18.10 2.23
N ALA A 16 13.38 18.49 0.97
CA ALA A 16 12.15 18.20 0.24
C ALA A 16 11.93 16.69 0.05
N SER A 17 12.98 15.92 -0.23
CA SER A 17 12.91 14.46 -0.39
C SER A 17 12.59 13.71 0.90
N ALA A 18 13.14 14.15 2.04
CA ALA A 18 12.86 13.54 3.35
C ALA A 18 11.43 13.83 3.82
N GLN A 19 10.95 15.07 3.61
CA GLN A 19 9.58 15.45 3.93
C GLN A 19 8.56 14.71 3.05
N ALA A 20 8.85 14.54 1.75
CA ALA A 20 8.03 13.74 0.85
C ALA A 20 7.95 12.27 1.30
N GLY A 21 9.08 11.70 1.78
CA GLY A 21 9.12 10.35 2.31
C GLY A 21 8.21 10.14 3.53
N ALA A 22 8.29 11.04 4.51
CA ALA A 22 7.44 10.98 5.70
C ALA A 22 5.94 11.13 5.34
N ALA A 23 5.61 12.11 4.49
CA ALA A 23 4.23 12.32 4.04
C ALA A 23 3.68 11.09 3.28
N CYS A 24 4.48 10.47 2.42
CA CYS A 24 4.07 9.27 1.71
C CYS A 24 3.86 8.07 2.64
N TYR A 25 4.79 7.84 3.57
CA TYR A 25 4.66 6.77 4.57
C TYR A 25 3.36 6.91 5.38
N ASP A 26 3.07 8.12 5.86
CA ASP A 26 1.85 8.40 6.61
C ASP A 26 0.59 8.23 5.76
N ALA A 27 0.62 8.67 4.49
CA ALA A 27 -0.48 8.48 3.55
C ALA A 27 -0.81 6.99 3.36
N ILE A 28 0.21 6.15 3.16
CA ILE A 28 0.03 4.70 3.02
C ILE A 28 -0.54 4.11 4.31
N ALA A 29 -0.02 4.50 5.49
CA ALA A 29 -0.51 3.99 6.77
C ALA A 29 -1.98 4.35 7.05
N LEU A 30 -2.43 5.51 6.54
CA LEU A 30 -3.81 5.99 6.68
C LEU A 30 -4.77 5.38 5.64
N ALA A 31 -4.28 4.99 4.46
CA ALA A 31 -5.10 4.45 3.39
C ALA A 31 -5.99 3.28 3.88
N SER A 32 -5.41 2.28 4.55
CA SER A 32 -6.10 1.12 5.13
C SER A 32 -7.27 1.44 6.06
N LYS A 33 -7.16 2.55 6.79
CA LYS A 33 -8.14 3.01 7.79
C LYS A 33 -9.29 3.75 7.12
N SER A 34 -9.01 4.38 5.98
CA SER A 34 -10.00 5.13 5.20
C SER A 34 -10.83 4.25 4.25
N MET A 35 -10.48 2.98 4.09
CA MET A 35 -11.24 2.06 3.24
C MET A 35 -12.58 1.68 3.83
N ASN A 36 -13.59 1.64 2.96
CA ASN A 36 -14.90 1.16 3.32
C ASN A 36 -14.86 -0.37 3.43
N ARG A 37 -15.04 -0.87 4.66
CA ARG A 37 -15.06 -2.31 4.95
C ARG A 37 -16.45 -2.93 4.94
N SER A 38 -17.50 -2.11 4.76
CA SER A 38 -18.92 -2.47 4.67
C SER A 38 -19.32 -3.72 5.49
N ASN A 39 -20.18 -4.57 4.95
CA ASN A 39 -20.50 -5.89 5.47
C ASN A 39 -19.48 -6.96 5.04
N CYS A 40 -18.32 -6.59 4.47
CA CYS A 40 -17.33 -7.55 3.96
C CYS A 40 -16.85 -8.53 5.03
N TYR A 41 -16.73 -8.10 6.28
CA TYR A 41 -16.42 -9.00 7.39
C TYR A 41 -17.49 -10.07 7.54
N THR A 42 -18.76 -9.66 7.68
CA THR A 42 -19.91 -10.55 7.87
C THR A 42 -20.04 -11.52 6.70
N THR A 43 -20.00 -11.02 5.46
CA THR A 43 -20.14 -11.83 4.24
C THR A 43 -19.03 -12.85 4.05
N ASN A 44 -17.83 -12.59 4.58
CA ASN A 44 -16.66 -13.48 4.41
C ASN A 44 -16.21 -14.11 5.74
N THR A 45 -17.10 -14.23 6.72
CA THR A 45 -16.77 -14.74 8.07
C THR A 45 -16.14 -16.13 8.03
N ALA A 46 -16.63 -17.03 7.16
CA ALA A 46 -16.10 -18.38 7.04
C ALA A 46 -14.63 -18.40 6.57
N ASP A 47 -14.31 -17.61 5.54
CA ASP A 47 -12.95 -17.48 5.00
C ASP A 47 -12.00 -16.84 6.02
N LEU A 48 -12.47 -15.80 6.73
CA LEU A 48 -11.70 -15.16 7.79
C LEU A 48 -11.39 -16.12 8.95
N ARG A 49 -12.36 -16.92 9.38
CA ARG A 49 -12.14 -17.95 10.40
C ARG A 49 -11.16 -19.00 9.91
N LYS A 50 -11.34 -19.49 8.69
CA LYS A 50 -10.45 -20.46 8.06
C LYS A 50 -9.01 -19.93 8.02
N HIS A 51 -8.80 -18.72 7.51
CA HIS A 51 -7.50 -18.04 7.50
C HIS A 51 -6.86 -17.97 8.90
N ALA A 52 -7.64 -17.62 9.93
CA ALA A 52 -7.14 -17.50 11.30
C ALA A 52 -6.66 -18.83 11.92
N THR A 53 -7.13 -19.98 11.41
CA THR A 53 -6.72 -21.30 11.92
C THR A 53 -5.37 -21.78 11.39
N TYR A 54 -4.86 -21.21 10.31
CA TYR A 54 -3.62 -21.65 9.66
C TYR A 54 -2.40 -20.87 10.15
N PRO A 55 -1.42 -21.51 10.81
CA PRO A 55 -0.22 -20.83 11.30
C PRO A 55 0.58 -20.11 10.22
N GLN A 56 0.65 -20.67 9.01
CA GLN A 56 1.34 -20.07 7.85
C GLN A 56 0.67 -18.79 7.32
N CYS A 57 -0.56 -18.50 7.75
CA CYS A 57 -1.28 -17.27 7.42
C CYS A 57 -1.11 -16.15 8.45
N LYS A 58 -0.30 -16.38 9.50
CA LYS A 58 0.08 -15.34 10.45
C LYS A 58 1.01 -14.32 9.78
N GLY A 59 0.99 -13.09 10.27
CA GLY A 59 1.90 -12.04 9.80
C GLY A 59 1.55 -11.47 8.43
N ILE A 60 0.27 -11.46 8.03
CA ILE A 60 -0.19 -10.86 6.76
C ILE A 60 0.21 -9.37 6.59
N THR A 61 0.54 -8.68 7.68
CA THR A 61 1.03 -7.29 7.68
C THR A 61 2.56 -7.16 7.57
N LEU A 62 3.30 -8.28 7.47
CA LEU A 62 4.75 -8.32 7.39
C LEU A 62 5.19 -8.78 5.99
N TYR A 63 5.46 -7.81 5.10
CA TYR A 63 5.87 -8.12 3.73
C TYR A 63 7.27 -8.75 3.66
N GLY A 64 7.37 -9.91 3.02
CA GLY A 64 8.57 -10.76 3.00
C GLY A 64 8.85 -11.48 4.32
N GLY A 65 7.85 -11.55 5.21
CA GLY A 65 7.89 -12.35 6.44
C GLY A 65 7.48 -13.81 6.20
N SER A 66 6.98 -14.47 7.25
CA SER A 66 6.58 -15.89 7.22
C SER A 66 5.18 -16.15 6.65
N TYR A 67 4.54 -15.15 6.06
CA TYR A 67 3.19 -15.29 5.47
C TYR A 67 3.27 -16.03 4.13
N ASP A 68 2.65 -17.21 4.06
CA ASP A 68 2.56 -17.99 2.83
C ASP A 68 1.49 -17.39 1.90
N VAL A 69 1.92 -16.49 1.01
CA VAL A 69 1.04 -15.80 0.07
C VAL A 69 0.28 -16.79 -0.82
N ALA A 70 0.95 -17.82 -1.33
CA ALA A 70 0.36 -18.76 -2.28
C ALA A 70 -0.78 -19.57 -1.64
N PHE A 71 -0.62 -19.95 -0.37
CA PHE A 71 -1.65 -20.67 0.38
C PHE A 71 -2.75 -19.74 0.92
N CYS A 72 -2.38 -18.60 1.50
CA CYS A 72 -3.28 -17.77 2.31
C CYS A 72 -4.06 -16.73 1.51
N ALA A 73 -3.46 -16.17 0.45
CA ALA A 73 -4.09 -15.10 -0.32
C ALA A 73 -5.38 -15.55 -1.06
N PRO A 74 -5.46 -16.78 -1.63
CA PRO A 74 -6.71 -17.28 -2.18
C PRO A 74 -7.87 -17.33 -1.17
N ILE A 75 -7.59 -17.66 0.10
CA ILE A 75 -8.59 -17.70 1.18
C ILE A 75 -9.15 -16.31 1.43
N MET A 76 -8.30 -15.29 1.42
CA MET A 76 -8.69 -13.90 1.71
C MET A 76 -9.18 -13.12 0.49
N LYS A 77 -9.08 -13.69 -0.72
CA LYS A 77 -9.34 -13.00 -1.98
C LYS A 77 -10.72 -12.35 -2.02
N ASN A 78 -11.76 -13.07 -1.61
CA ASN A 78 -13.14 -12.56 -1.63
C ASN A 78 -13.36 -11.43 -0.62
N TYR A 79 -12.75 -11.56 0.56
CA TYR A 79 -12.79 -10.52 1.58
C TYR A 79 -12.15 -9.22 1.08
N PHE A 80 -10.94 -9.28 0.52
CA PHE A 80 -10.29 -8.08 0.00
C PHE A 80 -10.97 -7.53 -1.25
N LYS A 81 -11.45 -8.41 -2.15
CA LYS A 81 -12.25 -7.98 -3.31
C LYS A 81 -13.46 -7.17 -2.87
N CYS A 82 -14.18 -7.63 -1.85
CA CYS A 82 -15.32 -6.91 -1.30
C CYS A 82 -14.93 -5.52 -0.78
N ILE A 83 -13.83 -5.40 -0.03
CA ILE A 83 -13.34 -4.11 0.48
C ILE A 83 -13.02 -3.17 -0.68
N MET A 84 -12.30 -3.67 -1.69
CA MET A 84 -11.95 -2.86 -2.86
C MET A 84 -13.19 -2.42 -3.64
N GLN A 85 -14.19 -3.29 -3.81
CA GLN A 85 -15.46 -2.93 -4.43
C GLN A 85 -16.18 -1.82 -3.66
N ALA A 86 -16.35 -1.99 -2.34
CA ALA A 86 -16.99 -1.01 -1.47
C ALA A 86 -16.22 0.32 -1.41
N SER A 87 -14.93 0.29 -1.69
CA SER A 87 -14.02 1.44 -1.73
C SER A 87 -13.93 2.09 -3.12
N GLY A 88 -14.49 1.49 -4.16
CA GLY A 88 -14.38 1.96 -5.54
C GLY A 88 -12.96 1.82 -6.10
N LEU A 89 -12.23 0.79 -5.69
CA LEU A 89 -10.84 0.50 -6.07
C LEU A 89 -10.72 -0.60 -7.13
N LEU A 90 -11.84 -1.08 -7.66
CA LEU A 90 -11.83 -2.03 -8.77
C LEU A 90 -12.23 -1.34 -10.06
N LYS A 91 -11.54 -1.71 -11.14
CA LYS A 91 -11.96 -1.42 -12.51
C LYS A 91 -13.17 -2.28 -12.89
N ALA A 92 -13.74 -2.00 -14.05
CA ALA A 92 -14.89 -2.75 -14.58
C ALA A 92 -14.61 -4.26 -14.76
N ASP A 93 -13.36 -4.64 -15.04
CA ASP A 93 -12.92 -6.03 -15.15
C ASP A 93 -12.64 -6.71 -13.78
N GLY A 94 -12.82 -5.98 -12.68
CA GLY A 94 -12.59 -6.46 -11.32
C GLY A 94 -11.13 -6.48 -10.89
N THR A 95 -10.20 -5.92 -11.68
CA THR A 95 -8.80 -5.72 -11.28
C THR A 95 -8.63 -4.45 -10.46
N PHE A 96 -7.53 -4.36 -9.70
CA PHE A 96 -7.22 -3.20 -8.87
C PHE A 96 -6.97 -1.95 -9.74
N ASP A 97 -7.52 -0.82 -9.30
CA ASP A 97 -7.27 0.49 -9.89
C ASP A 97 -6.22 1.26 -9.07
N GLY A 98 -4.96 1.04 -9.43
CA GLY A 98 -3.83 1.71 -8.79
C GLY A 98 -3.84 3.24 -8.95
N ASN A 99 -4.45 3.77 -10.02
CA ASN A 99 -4.57 5.21 -10.20
C ASN A 99 -5.58 5.81 -9.22
N VAL A 100 -6.77 5.18 -9.09
CA VAL A 100 -7.75 5.59 -8.07
C VAL A 100 -7.16 5.49 -6.68
N TYR A 101 -6.38 4.44 -6.39
CA TYR A 101 -5.69 4.32 -5.11
C TYR A 101 -4.77 5.52 -4.82
N LYS A 102 -3.88 5.88 -5.75
CA LYS A 102 -2.96 7.02 -5.58
C LYS A 102 -3.69 8.35 -5.39
N VAL A 103 -4.71 8.60 -6.21
CA VAL A 103 -5.43 9.88 -6.18
C VAL A 103 -6.36 9.98 -4.97
N LYS A 104 -7.17 8.94 -4.71
CA LYS A 104 -8.22 9.00 -3.67
C LYS A 104 -7.69 8.70 -2.27
N TYR A 105 -6.83 7.69 -2.15
CA TYR A 105 -6.39 7.18 -0.84
C TYR A 105 -5.06 7.78 -0.42
N LEU A 106 -4.11 7.93 -1.34
CA LEU A 106 -2.82 8.57 -1.04
C LEU A 106 -2.85 10.09 -1.26
N LYS A 107 -3.90 10.64 -1.87
CA LYS A 107 -4.03 12.07 -2.17
C LYS A 107 -2.80 12.65 -2.89
N ASN A 108 -2.17 11.83 -3.74
CA ASN A 108 -0.93 12.16 -4.45
C ASN A 108 0.26 12.53 -3.54
N GLN A 109 0.21 12.22 -2.24
CA GLN A 109 1.27 12.55 -1.28
C GLN A 109 2.57 11.76 -1.53
N CYS A 110 2.51 10.74 -2.37
CA CYS A 110 3.64 9.88 -2.72
C CYS A 110 4.29 10.23 -4.07
N ASP A 111 3.76 11.20 -4.82
CA ASP A 111 4.21 11.46 -6.20
C ASP A 111 5.65 11.97 -6.28
N ALA A 112 6.14 12.62 -5.21
CA ALA A 112 7.52 13.08 -5.10
C ALA A 112 8.46 12.09 -4.38
N ASP A 113 7.94 10.97 -3.85
CA ASP A 113 8.74 9.96 -3.16
C ASP A 113 9.33 8.96 -4.17
N THR A 114 10.64 9.06 -4.41
CA THR A 114 11.34 8.16 -5.35
C THR A 114 11.34 6.70 -4.88
N GLN A 115 11.36 6.42 -3.57
CA GLN A 115 11.27 5.03 -3.08
C GLN A 115 9.90 4.43 -3.36
N PHE A 116 8.84 5.20 -3.17
CA PHE A 116 7.49 4.81 -3.56
C PHE A 116 7.42 4.54 -5.07
N GLN A 117 7.88 5.48 -5.90
CA GLN A 117 7.85 5.34 -7.36
C GLN A 117 8.57 4.06 -7.83
N ASN A 118 9.74 3.79 -7.26
CA ASN A 118 10.53 2.60 -7.60
C ASN A 118 9.86 1.30 -7.13
N ALA A 119 9.22 1.29 -5.97
CA ALA A 119 8.64 0.09 -5.39
C ALA A 119 7.23 -0.23 -5.92
N TYR A 120 6.48 0.78 -6.36
CA TYR A 120 5.04 0.64 -6.58
C TYR A 120 4.67 -0.47 -7.55
N ALA A 121 5.26 -0.47 -8.76
CA ALA A 121 4.94 -1.46 -9.79
C ALA A 121 5.26 -2.89 -9.32
N GLN A 122 6.38 -3.07 -8.62
CA GLN A 122 6.77 -4.37 -8.06
C GLN A 122 5.82 -4.83 -6.96
N CYS A 123 5.50 -3.95 -6.01
CA CYS A 123 4.57 -4.25 -4.93
C CYS A 123 3.18 -4.58 -5.47
N GLU A 124 2.68 -3.81 -6.43
CA GLU A 124 1.38 -4.04 -7.07
C GLU A 124 1.34 -5.40 -7.76
N ALA A 125 2.31 -5.70 -8.63
CA ALA A 125 2.36 -6.98 -9.35
C ALA A 125 2.41 -8.20 -8.40
N ALA A 126 3.20 -8.10 -7.32
CA ALA A 126 3.37 -9.17 -6.35
C ALA A 126 2.11 -9.45 -5.51
N THR A 127 1.26 -8.45 -5.29
CA THR A 127 0.20 -8.52 -4.26
C THR A 127 -1.22 -8.44 -4.83
N MET A 128 -1.42 -7.73 -5.95
CA MET A 128 -2.75 -7.51 -6.52
C MET A 128 -3.28 -8.68 -7.36
N THR A 129 -2.46 -9.68 -7.68
CA THR A 129 -2.92 -10.95 -8.28
C THR A 129 -4.04 -11.60 -7.47
N TYR A 130 -3.96 -11.49 -6.13
CA TYR A 130 -5.01 -11.96 -5.20
C TYR A 130 -5.80 -10.83 -4.56
N LEU A 131 -5.66 -9.60 -5.07
CA LEU A 131 -6.21 -8.39 -4.47
C LEU A 131 -5.81 -8.23 -3.00
N ASN A 132 -4.63 -8.72 -2.59
CA ASN A 132 -4.20 -8.68 -1.19
C ASN A 132 -3.70 -7.28 -0.82
N PHE A 133 -4.66 -6.40 -0.56
CA PHE A 133 -4.41 -4.99 -0.26
C PHE A 133 -3.48 -4.78 0.95
N THR A 134 -3.64 -5.60 1.99
CA THR A 134 -2.77 -5.52 3.18
C THR A 134 -1.30 -5.76 2.82
N GLN A 135 -1.02 -6.73 1.95
CA GLN A 135 0.36 -6.99 1.51
C GLN A 135 0.90 -5.87 0.60
N LEU A 136 0.05 -5.23 -0.23
CA LEU A 136 0.45 -4.04 -1.01
C LEU A 136 0.93 -2.93 -0.08
N GLU A 137 0.14 -2.58 0.93
CA GLU A 137 0.52 -1.53 1.88
C GLU A 137 1.78 -1.89 2.66
N SER A 138 1.89 -3.12 3.15
CA SER A 138 3.08 -3.56 3.87
C SER A 138 4.34 -3.52 2.99
N CYS A 139 4.23 -3.84 1.70
CA CYS A 139 5.32 -3.71 0.74
C CYS A 139 5.73 -2.23 0.57
N LEU A 140 4.76 -1.35 0.37
CA LEU A 140 5.00 0.08 0.19
C LEU A 140 5.55 0.74 1.44
N LEU A 141 5.00 0.47 2.63
CA LEU A 141 5.50 0.97 3.91
C LEU A 141 6.94 0.53 4.18
N LYS A 142 7.30 -0.69 3.78
CA LYS A 142 8.69 -1.17 3.89
C LYS A 142 9.62 -0.37 2.98
N ALA A 143 9.17 -0.02 1.77
CA ALA A 143 9.94 0.77 0.82
C ALA A 143 10.06 2.24 1.22
N THR A 144 9.00 2.85 1.73
CA THR A 144 8.94 4.29 2.02
C THR A 144 9.33 4.65 3.45
N ARG A 145 9.72 3.67 4.27
CA ARG A 145 10.11 3.90 5.66
C ARG A 145 11.22 4.95 5.74
N PRO A 146 11.00 6.08 6.45
CA PRO A 146 12.05 7.07 6.69
C PRO A 146 13.24 6.41 7.38
N LYS A 147 14.45 6.72 6.92
CA LYS A 147 15.71 6.25 7.51
C LYS A 147 16.20 7.21 8.59
#